data_AF-A0AAJ7E148-F1
#
_entry.id   AF-A0AAJ7E148-F1
#
_cell.length_a   1.000
_cell.length_b   1.000
_cell.length_c   1.000
_cell.angle_alpha   90.00
_cell.angle_beta   90.00
_cell.angle_gamma   90.00
#
_symmetry.space_group_name_H-M   'P 1'
#
loop_
_entity.id
_entity.type
_entity.pdbx_description
1 polymer ?
#
loop_
_entity_poly.entity_id
_entity_poly.type
_entity_poly.pdbx_seq_one_letter_code
_entity_poly.pdbx_strand_id
1 'polypeptide(L)'
;MYRMAMLSFLVDPKENLDKSKLIEMALVHDLAECIVGDITPHCGVLPEVKHRMEDEAMEQICKNLGDRGSEILKLFREYEKQESAEARYVKDLDRIDLLMQAFEYEKRDNSPGHLQEFFNSTQGKIKDPFLGDIVKEINSQREALFKVRESGN
;
A
#
# COMPACT_ATOMS: atom_id res chain seq x y z
N MET A 1 -0.06 4.80 -4.42
CA MET A 1 1.03 5.82 -4.39
C MET A 1 0.64 7.22 -3.86
N TYR A 2 -0.15 8.06 -4.54
CA TYR A 2 -0.35 9.47 -4.11
C TYR A 2 -0.97 9.62 -2.71
N ARG A 3 -2.08 8.93 -2.43
CA ARG A 3 -2.73 8.98 -1.10
C ARG A 3 -1.81 8.43 -0.01
N MET A 4 -1.02 7.40 -0.28
CA MET A 4 0.02 6.93 0.65
C MET A 4 1.05 8.01 1.01
N ALA A 5 1.57 8.74 0.01
CA ALA A 5 2.50 9.84 0.25
C ALA A 5 1.86 10.96 1.09
N MET A 6 0.57 11.24 0.88
CA MET A 6 -0.19 12.16 1.74
C MET A 6 -0.37 11.62 3.16
N LEU A 7 -0.64 10.32 3.32
CA LEU A 7 -0.77 9.68 4.64
C LEU A 7 0.56 9.67 5.40
N SER A 8 1.71 9.63 4.72
CA SER A 8 3.02 9.75 5.38
C SER A 8 3.20 11.07 6.16
N PHE A 9 2.40 12.10 5.90
CA PHE A 9 2.44 13.32 6.71
C PHE A 9 1.93 13.13 8.14
N LEU A 10 1.10 12.10 8.37
CA LEU A 10 0.48 11.80 9.67
C LEU A 10 1.42 11.14 10.67
N VAL A 11 2.61 10.70 10.24
CA VAL A 11 3.62 10.09 11.12
C VAL A 11 3.96 11.00 12.31
N ASP A 12 3.93 10.44 13.53
CA ASP A 12 4.26 11.18 14.75
C ASP A 12 5.77 11.46 14.79
N PRO A 13 6.21 12.70 15.04
CA PRO A 13 7.63 13.01 15.25
C PRO A 13 8.35 12.14 16.29
N LYS A 14 7.61 11.53 17.23
CA LYS A 14 8.14 10.61 18.26
C LYS A 14 8.51 9.23 17.72
N GLU A 15 8.00 8.84 16.56
CA GLU A 15 8.27 7.52 15.95
C GLU A 15 9.69 7.43 15.35
N ASN A 16 10.43 8.56 15.29
CA ASN A 16 11.79 8.65 14.77
C ASN A 16 11.94 8.05 13.36
N LEU A 17 10.91 8.26 12.52
CA LEU A 17 10.89 7.88 11.11
C LEU A 17 11.25 9.09 10.24
N ASP A 18 12.04 8.87 9.19
CA ASP A 18 12.32 9.91 8.21
C ASP A 18 11.11 10.12 7.28
N LYS A 19 10.36 11.20 7.52
CA LYS A 19 9.17 11.57 6.73
C LYS A 19 9.49 11.78 5.25
N SER A 20 10.62 12.37 4.90
CA SER A 20 11.00 12.58 3.50
C SER A 20 11.20 11.23 2.82
N LYS A 21 11.90 10.32 3.50
CA LYS A 21 12.09 8.95 3.01
C LYS A 21 10.78 8.17 2.87
N LEU A 22 9.83 8.32 3.80
CA LEU A 22 8.50 7.72 3.69
C LEU A 22 7.76 8.19 2.43
N ILE A 23 7.76 9.51 2.18
CA ILE A 23 7.13 10.13 1.01
C ILE A 23 7.79 9.64 -0.28
N GLU A 24 9.13 9.70 -0.34
CA GLU A 24 9.89 9.23 -1.49
C GLU A 24 9.56 7.76 -1.77
N MET A 25 9.73 6.88 -0.78
CA MET A 25 9.46 5.45 -0.92
C MET A 25 8.02 5.14 -1.35
N ALA A 26 7.02 5.83 -0.78
CA ALA A 26 5.62 5.68 -1.18
C ALA A 26 5.37 6.05 -2.66
N LEU A 27 6.16 6.98 -3.22
CA LEU A 27 6.08 7.39 -4.62
C LEU A 27 6.87 6.48 -5.58
N VAL A 28 7.83 5.70 -5.09
CA VAL A 28 8.66 4.82 -5.94
C VAL A 28 8.29 3.35 -5.88
N HIS A 29 7.63 2.88 -4.81
CA HIS A 29 7.53 1.44 -4.55
C HIS A 29 6.85 0.64 -5.68
N ASP A 30 5.82 1.19 -6.32
CA ASP A 30 5.11 0.57 -7.45
C ASP A 30 5.56 1.11 -8.81
N LEU A 31 6.69 1.84 -8.89
CA LEU A 31 7.13 2.46 -10.14
C LEU A 31 7.43 1.42 -11.24
N ALA A 32 7.82 0.20 -10.85
CA ALA A 32 8.04 -0.92 -11.76
C ALA A 32 6.79 -1.27 -12.60
N GLU A 33 5.59 -1.05 -12.06
CA GLU A 33 4.32 -1.40 -12.68
C GLU A 33 4.05 -0.65 -13.99
N CYS A 34 4.75 0.48 -14.23
CA CYS A 34 4.67 1.15 -15.54
C CYS A 34 5.23 0.31 -16.70
N ILE A 35 6.08 -0.69 -16.40
CA ILE A 35 6.63 -1.63 -17.38
C ILE A 35 5.97 -3.00 -17.24
N VAL A 36 5.88 -3.54 -16.01
CA VAL A 36 5.39 -4.92 -15.79
C VAL A 36 3.87 -5.03 -15.68
N GLY A 37 3.17 -3.91 -15.48
CA GLY A 37 1.76 -3.87 -15.11
C GLY A 37 1.52 -4.20 -13.64
N ASP A 38 0.32 -3.92 -13.15
CA ASP A 38 -0.12 -4.31 -11.80
C ASP A 38 -0.38 -5.83 -11.75
N ILE A 39 0.59 -6.58 -11.24
CA ILE A 39 0.52 -8.04 -11.11
C ILE A 39 -0.19 -8.40 -9.81
N THR A 40 -1.46 -8.77 -9.93
CA THR A 40 -2.30 -9.20 -8.81
C THR A 40 -2.19 -10.71 -8.53
N PRO A 41 -2.65 -11.19 -7.35
CA PRO A 41 -2.73 -12.63 -7.06
C PRO A 41 -3.54 -13.45 -8.07
N HIS A 42 -4.46 -12.82 -8.81
CA HIS A 42 -5.28 -13.48 -9.83
C HIS A 42 -4.55 -13.73 -11.15
N CYS A 43 -3.38 -13.11 -11.37
CA CYS A 43 -2.58 -13.28 -12.57
C CYS A 43 -1.85 -14.64 -12.62
N GLY A 44 -1.80 -15.38 -11.51
CA GLY A 44 -1.13 -16.69 -11.44
C GLY A 44 0.41 -16.63 -11.53
N VAL A 45 0.99 -15.43 -11.37
CA VAL A 45 2.43 -15.21 -11.36
C VAL A 45 2.97 -15.53 -9.97
N LEU A 46 4.02 -16.35 -9.90
CA LEU A 46 4.68 -16.69 -8.64
C LEU A 46 5.34 -15.44 -8.01
N PRO A 47 5.34 -15.28 -6.68
CA PRO A 47 5.93 -14.12 -6.02
C PRO A 47 7.39 -13.86 -6.41
N GLU A 48 8.20 -14.91 -6.57
CA GLU A 48 9.61 -14.80 -6.92
C GLU A 48 9.79 -14.31 -8.37
N VAL A 49 8.87 -14.70 -9.25
CA VAL A 49 8.85 -14.25 -10.65
C VAL A 49 8.42 -12.79 -10.73
N LYS A 50 7.37 -12.40 -9.98
CA LYS A 50 6.93 -11.00 -9.85
C LYS A 50 8.10 -10.12 -9.37
N HIS A 51 8.73 -10.50 -8.27
CA HIS A 51 9.84 -9.75 -7.69
C HIS A 51 11.01 -9.59 -8.68
N ARG A 52 11.39 -10.65 -9.39
CA ARG A 52 12.45 -10.57 -10.42
C ARG A 52 12.06 -9.63 -11.56
N MET A 53 10.82 -9.71 -12.06
CA MET A 53 10.35 -8.84 -13.14
C MET A 53 10.33 -7.37 -12.72
N GLU A 54 9.91 -7.08 -11.49
CA GLU A 54 9.87 -5.72 -10.95
C GLU A 54 11.27 -5.15 -10.73
N ASP A 55 12.20 -5.96 -10.22
CA ASP A 55 13.60 -5.56 -10.05
C ASP A 55 14.26 -5.25 -11.40
N GLU A 56 14.09 -6.11 -12.41
CA GLU A 56 14.60 -5.90 -13.78
C GLU A 56 14.00 -4.62 -14.40
N ALA A 57 12.70 -4.37 -14.20
CA ALA A 57 12.04 -3.15 -14.66
C ALA A 57 12.59 -1.90 -13.97
N MET A 58 12.82 -1.95 -12.66
CA MET A 58 13.43 -0.84 -11.92
C MET A 58 14.87 -0.59 -12.32
N GLU A 59 15.65 -1.63 -12.62
CA GLU A 59 17.00 -1.46 -13.18
C GLU A 59 16.95 -0.73 -14.54
N GLN A 60 15.99 -1.08 -15.41
CA GLN A 60 15.79 -0.39 -16.68
C GLN A 60 15.40 1.08 -16.50
N ILE A 61 14.47 1.38 -15.59
CA ILE A 61 14.03 2.74 -15.28
C ILE A 61 15.22 3.56 -14.76
N CYS A 62 15.92 3.03 -13.76
CA CYS A 62 17.01 3.72 -13.09
C CYS A 62 18.24 3.93 -14.00
N LYS A 63 18.49 3.03 -14.96
CA LYS A 63 19.59 3.20 -15.94
C LYS A 63 19.50 4.52 -16.72
N ASN A 64 18.29 4.99 -17.00
CA ASN A 64 18.06 6.25 -17.72
C ASN A 64 18.23 7.51 -16.85
N LEU A 65 18.40 7.35 -15.54
CA LEU A 65 18.49 8.45 -14.57
C LEU A 65 19.93 8.80 -14.16
N GLY A 66 20.93 8.08 -14.69
CA GLY A 66 22.34 8.26 -14.34
C GLY A 66 22.59 8.00 -12.85
N ASP A 67 23.41 8.83 -12.22
CA ASP A 67 23.83 8.66 -10.82
C ASP A 67 22.65 8.63 -9.84
N ARG A 68 21.57 9.36 -10.15
CA ARG A 68 20.33 9.42 -9.34
C ARG A 68 19.55 8.10 -9.34
N GLY A 69 19.73 7.26 -10.36
CA GLY A 69 19.06 5.97 -10.44
C GLY A 69 19.45 5.01 -9.32
N SER A 70 20.67 5.15 -8.80
CA SER A 70 21.18 4.29 -7.72
C SER A 70 20.40 4.46 -6.40
N GLU A 71 20.03 5.70 -6.05
CA GLU A 71 19.27 6.01 -4.84
C GLU A 71 17.82 5.51 -4.95
N ILE A 72 17.19 5.71 -6.11
CA ILE A 72 15.83 5.24 -6.42
C ILE A 72 15.77 3.70 -6.38
N LEU A 73 16.73 3.02 -7.00
CA LEU A 73 16.80 1.56 -6.99
C LEU A 73 17.03 1.01 -5.56
N LYS A 74 17.84 1.71 -4.76
CA LYS A 74 18.05 1.37 -3.35
C LYS A 74 16.75 1.52 -2.54
N LEU A 75 16.02 2.62 -2.71
CA LEU A 75 14.73 2.84 -2.03
C LEU A 75 13.72 1.74 -2.39
N PHE A 76 13.60 1.41 -3.67
CA PHE A 76 12.72 0.33 -4.14
C PHE A 76 13.10 -1.01 -3.51
N ARG A 77 14.37 -1.42 -3.60
CA ARG A 77 14.83 -2.69 -3.02
C ARG A 77 14.70 -2.75 -1.49
N GLU A 78 14.85 -1.60 -0.81
CA GLU A 78 14.64 -1.49 0.63
C GLU A 78 13.17 -1.71 1.01
N TYR A 79 12.23 -1.14 0.23
CA TYR A 79 10.80 -1.38 0.39
C TYR A 79 10.45 -2.86 0.18
N GLU A 80 10.88 -3.44 -0.94
CA GLU A 80 10.58 -4.83 -1.30
C GLU A 80 11.03 -5.83 -0.24
N LYS A 81 12.21 -5.59 0.35
CA LYS A 81 12.75 -6.45 1.40
C LYS A 81 12.26 -6.09 2.80
N GLN A 82 11.55 -4.98 2.95
CA GLN A 82 11.04 -4.46 4.23
C GLN A 82 12.13 -4.28 5.31
N GLU A 83 13.34 -3.91 4.91
CA GLU A 83 14.54 -3.92 5.77
C GLU A 83 14.48 -2.82 6.85
N SER A 84 13.97 -1.63 6.52
CA SER A 84 13.92 -0.48 7.42
C SER A 84 12.57 -0.31 8.13
N ALA A 85 12.57 0.54 9.16
CA ALA A 85 11.33 0.94 9.83
C ALA A 85 10.42 1.72 8.88
N GLU A 86 11.01 2.57 8.04
CA GLU A 86 10.31 3.31 6.98
C GLU A 86 9.65 2.36 5.97
N ALA A 87 10.37 1.35 5.49
CA ALA A 87 9.84 0.36 4.55
C ALA A 87 8.66 -0.42 5.12
N ARG A 88 8.73 -0.80 6.40
CA ARG A 88 7.61 -1.45 7.08
C ARG A 88 6.42 -0.51 7.26
N TYR A 89 6.68 0.76 7.60
CA TYR A 89 5.62 1.76 7.74
C TYR A 89 4.93 2.04 6.41
N VAL A 90 5.68 2.24 5.31
CA VAL A 90 5.11 2.42 3.96
C VAL A 90 4.32 1.18 3.53
N LYS A 91 4.74 -0.04 3.92
CA LYS A 91 3.93 -1.23 3.64
C LYS A 91 2.60 -1.27 4.40
N ASP A 92 2.56 -0.70 5.60
CA ASP A 92 1.31 -0.53 6.34
C ASP A 92 0.43 0.57 5.71
N LEU A 93 1.03 1.65 5.21
CA LEU A 93 0.31 2.66 4.42
C LEU A 93 -0.29 2.08 3.14
N ASP A 94 0.43 1.22 2.43
CA ASP A 94 -0.04 0.50 1.23
C ASP A 94 -1.31 -0.32 1.53
N ARG A 95 -1.27 -1.10 2.62
CA ARG A 95 -2.43 -1.89 3.08
C ARG A 95 -3.61 -1.02 3.48
N ILE A 96 -3.37 0.12 4.12
CA ILE A 96 -4.43 1.06 4.48
C ILE A 96 -5.05 1.69 3.25
N ASP A 97 -4.23 2.11 2.29
CA ASP A 97 -4.71 2.68 1.04
C ASP A 97 -5.64 1.71 0.31
N LEU A 98 -5.26 0.44 0.24
CA LEU A 98 -6.06 -0.65 -0.30
C LEU A 98 -7.42 -0.78 0.40
N LEU A 99 -7.44 -0.77 1.74
CA LEU A 99 -8.67 -0.88 2.52
C LEU A 99 -9.58 0.34 2.40
N MET A 100 -9.01 1.55 2.40
CA MET A 100 -9.75 2.78 2.18
C MET A 100 -10.41 2.75 0.80
N GLN A 101 -9.67 2.33 -0.24
CA GLN A 101 -10.21 2.25 -1.59
C GLN A 101 -11.34 1.22 -1.71
N ALA A 102 -11.15 0.03 -1.11
CA ALA A 102 -12.17 -1.01 -1.11
C ALA A 102 -13.46 -0.53 -0.41
N PHE A 103 -13.33 0.11 0.76
CA PHE A 103 -14.48 0.69 1.46
C PHE A 103 -15.18 1.78 0.64
N GLU A 104 -14.42 2.69 0.03
CA GLU A 104 -14.94 3.77 -0.82
C GLU A 104 -15.74 3.21 -2.01
N TYR A 105 -15.26 2.13 -2.64
CA TYR A 105 -15.95 1.48 -3.74
C TYR A 105 -17.22 0.74 -3.30
N GLU A 106 -17.19 -0.01 -2.19
CA GLU A 106 -18.41 -0.62 -1.64
C GLU A 106 -19.48 0.43 -1.32
N LYS A 107 -19.07 1.58 -0.78
CA LYS A 107 -19.97 2.71 -0.50
C LYS A 107 -20.52 3.35 -1.78
N ARG A 108 -19.64 3.65 -2.76
CA ARG A 108 -20.02 4.27 -4.04
C ARG A 108 -21.01 3.40 -4.79
N ASP A 109 -20.75 2.10 -4.85
CA ASP A 109 -21.51 1.15 -5.66
C ASP A 109 -22.66 0.50 -4.86
N ASN A 110 -22.89 0.94 -3.62
CA ASN A 110 -23.89 0.40 -2.70
C ASN A 110 -23.84 -1.14 -2.59
N SER A 111 -22.61 -1.67 -2.50
CA SER A 111 -22.31 -3.11 -2.51
C SER A 111 -21.53 -3.54 -1.26
N PRO A 112 -22.04 -3.25 -0.04
CA PRO A 112 -21.31 -3.59 1.19
C PRO A 112 -21.03 -5.10 1.25
N GLY A 113 -19.78 -5.45 1.54
CA GLY A 113 -19.29 -6.82 1.64
C GLY A 113 -18.75 -7.42 0.34
N HIS A 114 -18.95 -6.76 -0.80
CA HIS A 114 -18.51 -7.29 -2.08
C HIS A 114 -16.98 -7.39 -2.20
N LEU A 115 -16.24 -6.48 -1.55
CA LEU A 115 -14.78 -6.40 -1.60
C LEU A 115 -14.14 -6.98 -0.32
N GLN A 116 -14.80 -7.95 0.32
CA GLN A 116 -14.35 -8.57 1.57
C GLN A 116 -12.95 -9.21 1.49
N GLU A 117 -12.56 -9.71 0.32
CA GLU A 117 -11.25 -10.34 0.13
C GLU A 117 -10.08 -9.39 0.46
N PHE A 118 -10.23 -8.09 0.16
CA PHE A 118 -9.22 -7.07 0.47
C PHE A 118 -9.07 -6.90 1.99
N PHE A 119 -10.18 -6.91 2.73
CA PHE A 119 -10.18 -6.88 4.20
C PHE A 119 -9.55 -8.14 4.80
N ASN A 120 -9.87 -9.32 4.27
CA ASN A 120 -9.30 -10.58 4.74
C ASN A 120 -7.78 -10.63 4.48
N SER A 121 -7.32 -10.13 3.33
CA SER A 121 -5.91 -10.18 2.92
C SER A 121 -4.98 -9.32 3.79
N THR A 122 -5.52 -8.34 4.53
CA THR A 122 -4.75 -7.40 5.36
C THR A 122 -4.87 -7.67 6.87
N GLN A 123 -5.77 -8.58 7.28
CA GLN A 123 -6.03 -8.89 8.69
C GLN A 123 -4.76 -9.31 9.44
N GLY A 124 -4.44 -8.62 10.53
CA GLY A 124 -3.26 -8.90 11.38
C GLY A 124 -1.90 -8.54 10.76
N LYS A 125 -1.88 -7.95 9.55
CA LYS A 125 -0.63 -7.59 8.87
C LYS A 125 -0.12 -6.20 9.25
N ILE A 126 -1.02 -5.25 9.54
CA ILE A 126 -0.68 -3.89 9.96
C ILE A 126 -0.07 -3.93 11.35
N LYS A 127 1.13 -3.37 11.50
CA LYS A 127 1.94 -3.42 12.72
C LYS A 127 1.99 -2.10 13.44
N ASP A 128 1.95 -0.99 12.71
CA ASP A 128 1.91 0.33 13.33
C ASP A 128 0.60 0.54 14.13
N PRO A 129 0.67 0.97 15.42
CA PRO A 129 -0.52 1.13 16.26
C PRO A 129 -1.49 2.20 15.75
N PHE A 130 -0.99 3.35 15.30
CA PHE A 130 -1.83 4.46 14.84
C PHE A 130 -2.56 4.08 13.55
N LEU A 131 -1.85 3.49 12.61
CA LEU A 131 -2.41 2.91 11.39
C LEU A 131 -3.42 1.78 11.70
N GLY A 132 -3.14 0.98 12.73
CA GLY A 132 -4.09 -0.02 13.24
C GLY A 132 -5.40 0.59 13.74
N ASP A 133 -5.35 1.75 14.39
CA ASP A 133 -6.55 2.46 14.84
C ASP A 133 -7.35 3.04 13.67
N ILE A 134 -6.69 3.53 12.62
CA ILE A 134 -7.37 3.92 11.37
C ILE A 134 -8.15 2.74 10.78
N VAL A 135 -7.56 1.54 10.75
CA VAL A 135 -8.26 0.35 10.23
C VAL A 135 -9.45 -0.06 11.09
N LYS A 136 -9.38 0.09 12.41
CA LYS A 136 -10.55 -0.13 13.28
C LYS A 136 -11.68 0.83 12.93
N GLU A 137 -11.35 2.10 12.67
CA GLU A 137 -12.33 3.10 12.26
C GLU A 137 -12.96 2.78 10.89
N ILE A 138 -12.14 2.38 9.90
CA ILE A 138 -12.64 1.93 8.59
C ILE A 138 -13.63 0.77 8.76
N ASN A 139 -13.28 -0.23 9.57
CA ASN A 139 -14.16 -1.38 9.81
C ASN A 139 -15.46 -0.98 10.53
N SER A 140 -15.39 -0.10 11.52
CA SER A 140 -16.56 0.43 12.23
C SER A 140 -17.54 1.13 11.29
N GLN A 141 -17.04 2.01 10.41
CA GLN A 141 -17.86 2.70 9.41
C GLN A 141 -18.43 1.73 8.37
N ARG A 142 -17.64 0.73 7.96
CA ARG A 142 -18.08 -0.31 7.03
C ARG A 142 -19.19 -1.18 7.65
N GLU A 143 -19.07 -1.57 8.91
CA GLU A 143 -20.13 -2.27 9.66
C GLU A 143 -21.43 -1.45 9.75
N ALA A 144 -21.33 -0.14 9.96
CA ALA A 144 -22.50 0.73 9.94
C ALA A 144 -23.19 0.75 8.57
N LEU A 145 -22.42 0.71 7.47
CA LEU A 145 -22.95 0.64 6.11
C LEU A 145 -23.77 -0.64 5.88
N PHE A 146 -23.33 -1.79 6.40
CA PHE A 146 -24.09 -3.04 6.34
C PHE A 146 -25.45 -2.92 7.03
N LYS A 147 -25.48 -2.36 8.26
CA LYS A 147 -26.70 -2.22 9.06
C LYS A 147 -27.74 -1.32 8.38
N VAL A 148 -27.30 -0.24 7.73
CA VAL A 148 -28.21 0.65 6.98
C VAL A 148 -28.89 -0.09 5.84
N ARG A 149 -28.17 -0.97 5.12
CA ARG A 149 -28.73 -1.79 4.04
C ARG A 149 -29.73 -2.81 4.56
N GLU A 150 -29.43 -3.47 5.68
CA GLU A 150 -30.35 -4.44 6.29
C GLU A 150 -31.63 -3.79 6.82
N SER A 151 -31.55 -2.55 7.31
CA SER A 151 -32.69 -1.79 7.85
C SER A 151 -33.56 -1.12 6.79
N GLY A 152 -33.07 -1.04 5.54
CA GLY A 152 -33.72 -0.37 4.41
C GLY A 152 -34.42 -1.30 3.42
N ASN A 153 -34.49 -2.61 3.72
CA ASN A 153 -35.22 -3.62 2.95
C ASN A 153 -36.52 -4.02 3.65
#